data_AF-A0A7C6MAU5-F1
#
_entry.id   AF-A0A7C6MAU5-F1
#
_cell.length_a   1.000
_cell.length_b   1.000
_cell.length_c   1.000
_cell.angle_alpha   90.00
_cell.angle_beta   90.00
_cell.angle_gamma   90.00
#
_symmetry.space_group_name_H-M   'P 1'
#
loop_
_entity.id
_entity.type
_entity.pdbx_description
1 polymer ?
#
loop_
_entity_poly.entity_id
_entity_poly.type
_entity_poly.pdbx_seq_one_letter_code
_entity_poly.pdbx_strand_id
1 'polypeptide(L)'
;EQAPKGQYDLLVFRAFRPLDAKMYRALDGLLSSGGNIAAWKGKREKIDEEMAIISSIAGSWDALPVLVPFLEDTERHLVVIHTS
;
A
#
# COMPACT_ATOMS: atom_id res chain seq x y z
N GLU A 1 5.02 6.19 -22.12
CA GLU A 1 5.54 7.33 -21.32
C GLU A 1 5.92 6.78 -19.94
N GLN A 2 7.16 6.95 -19.48
CA GLN A 2 7.52 6.60 -18.10
C GLN A 2 7.23 7.81 -17.23
N ALA A 3 6.47 7.63 -16.15
CA ALA A 3 6.23 8.71 -15.21
C ALA A 3 7.58 9.18 -14.61
N PRO A 4 7.78 10.49 -14.38
CA PRO A 4 8.97 11.00 -13.73
C PRO A 4 9.16 10.34 -12.37
N LYS A 5 10.39 9.91 -12.09
CA LYS A 5 10.73 9.32 -10.78
C LYS A 5 10.67 10.39 -9.69
N GLY A 6 10.30 10.00 -8.47
CA GLY A 6 10.41 10.89 -7.32
C GLY A 6 9.42 12.05 -7.28
N GLN A 7 8.28 11.95 -7.98
CA GLN A 7 7.38 13.09 -8.18
C GLN A 7 6.21 13.13 -7.18
N TYR A 8 5.91 12.01 -6.53
CA TYR A 8 4.67 11.87 -5.74
C TYR A 8 4.96 11.69 -4.26
N ASP A 9 4.33 12.49 -3.41
CA ASP A 9 4.42 12.32 -1.95
C ASP A 9 3.48 11.22 -1.44
N LEU A 10 2.44 10.90 -2.21
CA LEU A 10 1.45 9.88 -1.85
C LEU A 10 0.89 9.21 -3.10
N LEU A 11 0.93 7.88 -3.14
CA LEU A 11 0.21 7.08 -4.12
C LEU A 11 -0.98 6.39 -3.44
N VAL A 12 -2.19 6.62 -3.95
CA VAL A 12 -3.43 6.08 -3.36
C VAL A 12 -4.07 5.08 -4.31
N PHE A 13 -4.43 3.90 -3.79
CA PHE A 13 -5.05 2.84 -4.58
C PHE A 13 -6.28 2.26 -3.90
N ARG A 14 -7.23 1.85 -4.74
CA ARG A 14 -8.33 1.00 -4.31
C ARG A 14 -7.99 -0.45 -4.63
N ALA A 15 -7.40 -1.13 -3.64
CA ALA A 15 -6.82 -2.48 -3.71
C ALA A 15 -5.64 -2.65 -4.68
N PHE A 16 -4.76 -3.60 -4.36
CA PHE A 16 -3.67 -4.08 -5.21
C PHE A 16 -3.78 -5.59 -5.25
N ARG A 17 -3.77 -6.20 -6.44
CA ARG A 17 -3.52 -7.64 -6.56
C ARG A 17 -2.82 -8.02 -7.87
N PRO A 18 -1.62 -8.63 -7.81
CA PRO A 18 -0.75 -8.81 -6.63
C PRO A 18 0.08 -7.56 -6.32
N LEU A 19 0.38 -7.31 -5.04
CA LEU A 19 1.48 -6.43 -4.63
C LEU A 19 2.74 -7.29 -4.46
N ASP A 20 3.40 -7.58 -5.57
CA ASP A 20 4.66 -8.33 -5.57
C ASP A 20 5.88 -7.37 -5.54
N ALA A 21 7.08 -7.95 -5.46
CA ALA A 21 8.31 -7.18 -5.41
C ALA A 21 8.55 -6.31 -6.66
N LYS A 22 8.09 -6.74 -7.84
CA LYS A 22 8.25 -5.99 -9.08
C LYS A 22 7.34 -4.77 -9.09
N MET A 23 6.07 -4.95 -8.72
CA MET A 23 5.09 -3.89 -8.57
C MET A 23 5.54 -2.89 -7.51
N TYR A 24 5.97 -3.37 -6.33
CA TYR A 24 6.44 -2.51 -5.26
C TYR A 24 7.59 -1.59 -5.71
N ARG A 25 8.62 -2.12 -6.36
CA ARG A 25 9.74 -1.30 -6.87
C ARG A 25 9.33 -0.28 -7.92
N ALA A 26 8.34 -0.62 -8.74
CA ALA A 26 7.80 0.32 -9.72
C ALA A 26 7.09 1.50 -9.04
N LEU A 27 6.32 1.24 -7.98
CA LEU A 27 5.63 2.26 -7.18
C LEU A 27 6.61 3.11 -6.36
N ASP A 28 7.56 2.45 -5.69
CA ASP A 28 8.63 3.09 -4.91
C ASP A 28 9.42 4.09 -5.75
N GLY A 29 9.76 3.74 -7.01
CA GLY A 29 10.45 4.65 -7.92
C GLY A 29 9.68 5.90 -8.33
N LEU A 30 8.36 5.94 -8.12
CA LEU A 30 7.53 7.13 -8.37
C LEU A 30 7.49 8.07 -7.17
N LEU A 31 7.74 7.55 -5.96
CA LEU A 31 7.63 8.32 -4.72
C LEU A 31 8.81 9.25 -4.51
N SER A 32 8.52 10.47 -4.07
CA SER A 32 9.52 11.38 -3.50
C SER A 32 10.12 10.77 -2.22
N SER A 33 11.26 11.30 -1.78
CA SER A 33 11.85 10.88 -0.50
C SER A 33 10.87 11.17 0.65
N GLY A 34 10.59 10.16 1.47
CA GLY A 34 9.57 10.22 2.54
C GLY A 34 8.13 10.10 2.05
N GLY A 35 7.92 9.79 0.76
CA GLY A 35 6.61 9.49 0.20
C GLY A 35 5.97 8.23 0.79
N ASN A 36 4.69 8.03 0.52
CA ASN A 36 3.95 6.88 1.07
C ASN A 36 3.03 6.23 0.04
N ILE A 37 2.69 4.96 0.28
CA ILE A 37 1.64 4.25 -0.45
C ILE A 37 0.47 4.05 0.49
N ALA A 38 -0.73 4.50 0.10
CA ALA A 38 -1.96 4.25 0.84
C ALA A 38 -2.92 3.36 0.03
N ALA A 39 -3.38 2.28 0.62
CA ALA A 39 -4.20 1.28 -0.06
C ALA A 39 -5.45 0.95 0.74
N TRP A 40 -6.61 1.16 0.13
CA TRP A 40 -7.87 0.66 0.66
C TRP A 40 -7.97 -0.85 0.47
N LYS A 41 -8.07 -1.62 1.57
CA LYS A 41 -8.05 -3.10 1.56
C LYS A 41 -9.12 -3.71 2.47
N GLY A 42 -9.35 -5.00 2.26
CA GLY A 42 -10.33 -5.80 3.01
C GLY A 42 -9.72 -6.49 4.22
N LYS A 43 -9.72 -7.81 4.19
CA LYS A 43 -9.35 -8.67 5.33
C LYS A 43 -7.90 -8.53 5.77
N ARG A 44 -7.66 -8.52 7.09
CA ARG A 44 -6.31 -8.41 7.66
C ARG A 44 -5.39 -9.56 7.23
N GLU A 45 -5.89 -10.79 7.23
CA GLU A 45 -5.04 -11.95 6.88
C GLU A 45 -4.47 -11.85 5.47
N LYS A 46 -5.28 -11.33 4.52
CA LYS A 46 -4.83 -11.11 3.13
C LYS A 46 -3.85 -9.95 3.00
N ILE A 47 -3.95 -8.96 3.87
CA ILE A 47 -2.97 -7.87 3.93
C ILE A 47 -1.65 -8.42 4.43
N ASP A 48 -1.66 -9.20 5.52
CA ASP A 48 -0.45 -9.78 6.11
C ASP A 48 0.28 -10.71 5.13
N GLU A 49 -0.46 -11.57 4.41
CA GLU A 49 0.09 -12.42 3.33
C GLU A 49 0.81 -11.58 2.24
N GLU A 50 0.19 -10.49 1.79
CA GLU A 50 0.76 -9.63 0.75
C GLU A 50 1.95 -8.82 1.26
N MET A 51 1.90 -8.30 2.49
CA MET A 51 3.02 -7.57 3.11
C MET A 51 4.22 -8.48 3.38
N ALA A 52 3.99 -9.74 3.74
CA ALA A 52 5.07 -10.71 3.96
C ALA A 52 5.94 -10.89 2.69
N ILE A 53 5.33 -10.87 1.50
CA ILE A 53 6.03 -11.00 0.21
C ILE A 53 7.03 -9.87 -0.03
N ILE A 54 6.69 -8.65 0.39
CA ILE A 54 7.51 -7.45 0.17
C ILE A 54 8.26 -6.99 1.42
N SER A 55 8.13 -7.70 2.55
CA SER A 55 8.69 -7.31 3.86
C SER A 55 10.20 -7.06 3.86
N SER A 56 10.95 -7.68 2.94
CA SER A 56 12.41 -7.49 2.81
C SER A 56 12.83 -6.25 2.03
N ILE A 57 11.89 -5.61 1.32
CA ILE A 57 12.16 -4.47 0.44
C ILE A 57 11.29 -3.25 0.76
N ALA A 58 10.17 -3.45 1.43
CA ALA A 58 9.30 -2.38 1.89
C ALA A 58 9.82 -1.80 3.21
N GLY A 59 9.57 -0.50 3.42
CA GLY A 59 9.78 0.10 4.73
C GLY A 59 8.73 -0.36 5.74
N SER A 60 8.55 0.41 6.82
CA SER A 60 7.48 0.13 7.79
C SER A 60 6.11 0.29 7.16
N TRP A 61 5.13 -0.44 7.66
CA TRP A 61 3.75 -0.32 7.21
C TRP A 61 2.76 -0.50 8.37
N ASP A 62 1.59 0.10 8.20
CA ASP A 62 0.47 0.01 9.12
C ASP A 62 -0.77 -0.49 8.38
N ALA A 63 -1.63 -1.25 9.07
CA ALA A 63 -2.99 -1.53 8.63
C ALA A 63 -3.98 -0.95 9.63
N LEU A 64 -4.54 0.20 9.29
CA LEU A 64 -5.48 0.94 10.11
C LEU A 64 -6.89 0.39 9.87
N PRO A 65 -7.58 -0.20 10.87
CA PRO A 65 -8.96 -0.61 10.73
C PRO A 65 -9.85 0.62 10.53
N VAL A 66 -10.84 0.51 9.64
CA VAL A 66 -11.67 1.64 9.21
C VAL A 66 -13.13 1.21 9.15
N LEU A 67 -13.98 1.96 9.85
CA LEU A 67 -15.43 1.79 9.79
C LEU A 67 -15.96 2.58 8.59
N VAL A 68 -16.78 1.92 7.77
CA VAL A 68 -17.33 2.52 6.57
C VAL A 68 -18.85 2.49 6.65
N PRO A 69 -19.52 3.62 6.39
CA PRO A 69 -20.97 3.63 6.28
C PRO A 69 -21.45 2.57 5.29
N PHE A 70 -22.49 1.82 5.68
CA PHE A 70 -23.16 0.79 4.87
C PHE A 70 -22.34 -0.49 4.62
N LEU A 71 -21.22 -0.67 5.33
CA LEU A 71 -20.32 -1.82 5.23
C LEU A 71 -19.85 -2.30 6.61
N GLU A 72 -20.67 -2.08 7.63
CA GLU A 72 -20.38 -2.33 9.04
C GLU A 72 -20.12 -3.81 9.35
N ASP A 73 -20.64 -4.72 8.51
CA ASP A 73 -20.45 -6.16 8.60
C ASP A 73 -19.20 -6.65 7.84
N THR A 74 -18.43 -5.75 7.25
CA THR A 74 -17.23 -6.08 6.49
C THR A 74 -15.96 -5.51 7.10
N GLU A 75 -14.92 -6.34 7.14
CA GLU A 75 -13.60 -5.92 7.57
C GLU A 75 -12.94 -5.05 6.49
N ARG A 76 -12.47 -3.87 6.88
CA ARG A 76 -11.79 -2.90 6.01
C ARG A 76 -10.61 -2.27 6.72
N HIS A 77 -9.57 -2.02 5.95
CA HIS A 77 -8.33 -1.41 6.39
C HIS A 77 -7.85 -0.36 5.40
N LEU A 78 -7.25 0.72 5.90
CA LEU A 78 -6.33 1.54 5.14
C LEU A 78 -4.91 1.06 5.45
N VAL A 79 -4.24 0.50 4.46
CA VAL A 79 -2.83 0.13 4.59
C VAL A 79 -1.97 1.30 4.18
N VAL A 80 -1.01 1.69 5.01
CA VAL A 80 -0.03 2.73 4.70
C VAL A 80 1.35 2.09 4.72
N ILE A 81 2.08 2.18 3.60
CA ILE A 81 3.47 1.74 3.51
C ILE A 81 4.34 2.99 3.45
N HIS A 82 5.26 3.10 4.38
CA HIS A 82 6.22 4.19 4.50
C HIS A 82 7.48 3.83 3.73
N THR A 83 7.82 4.63 2.73
CA THR A 83 9.09 4.46 1.99
C THR A 83 10.18 5.29 2.65
N SER A 84 11.41 4.77 2.59
CA SER A 84 12.61 5.43 3.16
C SER A 84 13.08 6.61 2.30
#